data_AF-A0A644XH71-F1
#
_entry.id   AF-A0A644XH71-F1
#
_cell.length_a   1.000
_cell.length_b   1.000
_cell.length_c   1.000
_cell.angle_alpha   90.00
_cell.angle_beta   90.00
_cell.angle_gamma   90.00
#
_symmetry.space_group_name_H-M   'P 1'
#
loop_
_entity.id
_entity.type
_entity.pdbx_description
1 polymer ?
#
loop_
_entity_poly.entity_id
_entity_poly.type
_entity_poly.pdbx_seq_one_letter_code
_entity_poly.pdbx_strand_id
1 'polypeptide(L)'
;MRTNETFEHEIDGKPMRLIVIGGQSMELPTYLLQGEKAQGYVYKDGALKSWFWKGLTVVDGKRCLYFDPLDIFAFEQIASTKRDRALHLVRDLAKALMLLPSSFLDLSSGILPLWRIWGVEDGSLLILPQDVADLFASCADEQMRFFHIGAWVHHGIHAPFSLIDQLTSFLYFAATGFPPFADKNTREDAFRPLPLNLCPVNLDKATTAFIDKTLSLSLTKMRDFTGNQESQKALSHFLEQTERLEWNLPNLEHAKKREDLYEVGACASFLDAQKKRAKRKIFWRKKGWIVITVAVSVFAIAYFTTSRIRIALTPPYTAGMSPITLIEEFYAGQNALDLQKMEASLAKKTKNPASMEVTNLFVTRQTRQAYEGINTQIDPNRWISEGKPAILEGTFLYGVADISVRAINESTYLATGVLYTPYSYQDESERAEQTEKGIPIYTYRLEQQFTIEMGKRGWYEITDISSVGVQSLGKIVVPTYSRTEGSAQSR
;
A
#
# COMPACT_ATOMS: atom_id res chain seq x y z
N MET A 1 -19.87 9.82 -36.50
CA MET A 1 -19.19 10.91 -35.78
C MET A 1 -19.91 12.18 -36.17
N ARG A 2 -20.42 12.99 -35.22
CA ARG A 2 -21.00 14.29 -35.58
C ARG A 2 -19.84 15.27 -35.71
N THR A 3 -19.49 15.60 -36.94
CA THR A 3 -18.58 16.69 -37.29
C THR A 3 -19.27 18.02 -36.95
N ASN A 4 -18.52 19.01 -36.47
CA ASN A 4 -19.08 20.35 -36.33
C ASN A 4 -19.51 20.88 -37.72
N GLU A 5 -20.80 21.14 -37.85
CA GLU A 5 -21.42 21.54 -39.11
C GLU A 5 -21.08 23.00 -39.42
N THR A 6 -20.81 23.29 -40.70
CA THR A 6 -20.57 24.65 -41.19
C THR A 6 -21.37 24.91 -42.45
N PHE A 7 -21.88 26.14 -42.60
CA PHE A 7 -22.61 26.57 -43.79
C PHE A 7 -22.50 28.08 -43.97
N GLU A 8 -22.89 28.57 -45.14
CA GLU A 8 -22.95 30.01 -45.44
C GLU A 8 -24.36 30.55 -45.22
N HIS A 9 -24.44 31.77 -44.69
CA HIS A 9 -25.70 32.49 -44.53
C HIS A 9 -25.46 34.00 -44.61
N GLU A 10 -26.47 34.73 -45.05
CA GLU A 10 -26.42 36.19 -45.12
C GLU A 10 -26.80 36.79 -43.77
N ILE A 11 -25.94 37.64 -43.21
CA ILE A 11 -26.19 38.37 -41.96
C ILE A 11 -25.94 39.85 -42.25
N ASP A 12 -26.97 40.68 -42.02
CA ASP A 12 -26.93 42.13 -42.29
C ASP A 12 -26.48 42.48 -43.73
N GLY A 13 -26.98 41.75 -44.73
CA GLY A 13 -26.68 42.02 -46.14
C GLY A 13 -25.32 41.50 -46.61
N LYS A 14 -24.58 40.75 -45.78
CA LYS A 14 -23.24 40.24 -46.08
C LYS A 14 -23.18 38.73 -45.95
N PRO A 15 -22.54 38.03 -46.90
CA PRO A 15 -22.29 36.59 -46.75
C PRO A 15 -21.34 36.38 -45.57
N MET A 16 -21.70 35.46 -44.69
CA MET A 16 -20.88 35.03 -43.56
C MET A 16 -20.73 33.51 -43.59
N ARG A 17 -19.63 33.03 -43.02
CA ARG A 17 -19.47 31.60 -42.69
C ARG A 17 -19.90 31.36 -41.25
N LEU A 18 -20.58 30.23 -41.02
CA LEU A 18 -21.12 29.85 -39.73
C LEU A 18 -20.57 28.50 -39.28
N ILE A 19 -20.29 28.37 -37.99
CA ILE A 19 -20.03 27.10 -37.29
C ILE A 19 -21.19 26.85 -36.34
N VAL A 20 -21.85 25.69 -36.46
CA VAL A 20 -22.92 25.27 -35.54
C VAL A 20 -22.30 24.92 -34.19
N ILE A 21 -22.82 25.52 -33.12
CA ILE A 21 -22.34 25.29 -31.75
C ILE A 21 -23.35 24.53 -30.89
N GLY A 22 -24.64 24.54 -31.26
CA GLY A 22 -25.68 23.86 -30.51
C GLY A 22 -27.09 24.16 -31.04
N GLY A 23 -28.11 23.67 -30.35
CA GLY A 23 -29.51 24.00 -30.65
C GLY A 23 -29.94 25.36 -30.11
N GLN A 24 -31.00 25.95 -30.65
CA GLN A 24 -31.53 27.24 -30.20
C GLN A 24 -31.93 27.24 -28.72
N SER A 25 -32.50 26.14 -28.22
CA SER A 25 -32.97 25.97 -26.83
C SER A 25 -31.85 25.93 -25.79
N MET A 26 -30.59 25.90 -26.23
CA MET A 26 -29.43 25.85 -25.35
C MET A 26 -29.14 27.22 -24.76
N GLU A 27 -29.08 27.29 -23.43
CA GLU A 27 -28.62 28.49 -22.73
C GLU A 27 -27.12 28.68 -22.91
N LEU A 28 -26.72 29.90 -23.22
CA LEU A 28 -25.31 30.24 -23.31
C LEU A 28 -24.82 30.77 -21.96
N PRO A 29 -23.63 30.37 -21.52
CA PRO A 29 -22.99 30.98 -20.36
C PRO A 29 -22.70 32.46 -20.62
N THR A 30 -23.45 33.37 -19.99
CA THR A 30 -23.33 34.82 -20.19
C THR A 30 -21.93 35.35 -19.91
N TYR A 31 -21.20 34.72 -18.99
CA TYR A 31 -19.83 35.10 -18.64
C TYR A 31 -18.82 34.86 -19.79
N LEU A 32 -19.08 33.91 -20.70
CA LEU A 32 -18.24 33.68 -21.90
C LEU A 32 -18.55 34.66 -23.04
N LEU A 33 -19.61 35.47 -22.91
CA LEU A 33 -20.04 36.43 -23.92
C LEU A 33 -19.70 37.88 -23.54
N GLN A 34 -19.14 38.10 -22.34
CA GLN A 34 -18.77 39.40 -21.82
C GLN A 34 -17.27 39.66 -22.05
N GLY A 35 -16.92 40.92 -22.34
CA GLY A 35 -15.53 41.34 -22.55
C GLY A 35 -15.14 41.44 -24.03
N GLU A 36 -13.84 41.69 -24.25
CA GLU A 36 -13.25 41.71 -25.59
C GLU A 36 -13.14 40.29 -26.13
N LYS A 37 -13.59 40.07 -27.37
CA LYS A 37 -13.53 38.75 -28.01
C LYS A 37 -12.10 38.38 -28.29
N ALA A 38 -11.66 37.21 -27.84
CA ALA A 38 -10.31 36.77 -28.13
C ALA A 38 -10.14 36.52 -29.63
N GLN A 39 -8.95 36.84 -30.14
CA GLN A 39 -8.58 36.55 -31.53
C GLN A 39 -8.17 35.08 -31.68
N GLY A 40 -8.58 34.46 -32.78
CA GLY A 40 -7.96 33.24 -33.29
C GLY A 40 -6.83 33.57 -34.26
N TYR A 41 -6.26 32.54 -34.89
CA TYR A 41 -5.21 32.70 -35.89
C TYR A 41 -5.42 31.81 -37.10
N VAL A 42 -5.16 32.34 -38.28
CA VAL A 42 -5.00 31.58 -39.51
C VAL A 42 -3.51 31.43 -39.79
N TYR A 43 -3.04 30.20 -39.87
CA TYR A 43 -1.69 29.84 -40.29
C TYR A 43 -1.65 29.55 -41.79
N LYS A 44 -0.76 30.23 -42.51
CA LYS A 44 -0.49 30.00 -43.92
C LYS A 44 0.96 30.31 -44.24
N ASP A 45 1.64 29.40 -44.96
CA ASP A 45 3.00 29.59 -45.50
C ASP A 45 4.02 30.14 -44.48
N GLY A 46 3.99 29.64 -43.25
CA GLY A 46 4.93 30.07 -42.20
C GLY A 46 4.54 31.33 -41.43
N ALA A 47 3.40 31.94 -41.72
CA ALA A 47 2.92 33.15 -41.05
C ALA A 47 1.60 32.91 -40.32
N LEU A 48 1.41 33.61 -39.19
CA LEU A 48 0.13 33.69 -38.48
C LEU A 48 -0.52 35.04 -38.78
N LYS A 49 -1.80 34.99 -39.15
CA LYS A 49 -2.66 36.17 -39.28
C LYS A 49 -3.78 36.10 -38.25
N SER A 50 -4.00 37.19 -37.51
CA SER A 50 -5.13 37.28 -36.58
C SER A 50 -6.45 37.07 -37.32
N TRP A 51 -7.34 36.33 -36.67
CA TRP A 51 -8.69 36.06 -37.14
C TRP A 51 -9.69 36.37 -36.03
N PHE A 52 -10.84 36.91 -36.40
CA PHE A 52 -11.86 37.35 -35.45
C PHE A 52 -13.22 36.79 -35.84
N TRP A 53 -13.98 36.38 -34.82
CA TRP A 53 -15.38 36.02 -34.99
C TRP A 53 -16.29 37.21 -34.66
N LYS A 54 -17.38 37.35 -35.40
CA LYS A 54 -18.22 38.55 -35.35
C LYS A 54 -19.31 38.46 -34.30
N GLY A 55 -19.86 37.28 -34.07
CA GLY A 55 -20.95 37.11 -33.12
C GLY A 55 -21.55 35.71 -33.10
N LEU A 56 -22.62 35.60 -32.33
CA LEU A 56 -23.49 34.44 -32.33
C LEU A 56 -24.83 34.83 -32.93
N THR A 57 -25.43 33.92 -33.66
CA THR A 57 -26.76 34.07 -34.23
C THR A 57 -27.53 32.75 -34.13
N VAL A 58 -28.83 32.78 -34.44
CA VAL A 58 -29.64 31.58 -34.60
C VAL A 58 -30.15 31.54 -36.04
N VAL A 59 -29.84 30.46 -36.75
CA VAL A 59 -30.29 30.19 -38.12
C VAL A 59 -30.89 28.79 -38.15
N ASP A 60 -32.11 28.66 -38.66
CA ASP A 60 -32.84 27.38 -38.77
C ASP A 60 -32.87 26.56 -37.47
N GLY A 61 -33.08 27.23 -36.33
CA GLY A 61 -33.11 26.59 -35.00
C GLY A 61 -31.74 26.12 -34.50
N LYS A 62 -30.66 26.41 -35.21
CA LYS A 62 -29.27 26.13 -34.83
C LYS A 62 -28.62 27.41 -34.32
N ARG A 63 -27.95 27.30 -33.18
CA ARG A 63 -27.11 28.37 -32.65
C ARG A 63 -25.76 28.29 -33.32
N CYS A 64 -25.30 29.41 -33.87
CA CYS A 64 -24.12 29.46 -34.72
C CYS A 64 -23.19 30.59 -34.32
N LEU A 65 -21.89 30.34 -34.39
CA LEU A 65 -20.85 31.36 -34.40
C LEU A 65 -20.59 31.78 -35.85
N TYR A 66 -20.54 33.08 -36.13
CA TYR A 66 -20.35 33.59 -37.50
C TYR A 66 -19.16 34.55 -37.65
N PHE A 67 -18.57 34.56 -38.84
CA PHE A 67 -17.37 35.32 -39.21
C PHE A 67 -17.33 35.59 -40.72
N ASP A 68 -16.35 36.38 -41.17
CA ASP A 68 -16.13 36.66 -42.59
C ASP A 68 -15.95 35.37 -43.41
N PRO A 69 -16.35 35.35 -44.69
CA PRO A 69 -16.24 34.17 -45.54
C PRO A 69 -14.85 33.54 -45.51
N LEU A 70 -14.81 32.27 -45.08
CA LEU A 70 -13.62 31.45 -45.06
C LEU A 70 -14.06 29.99 -45.21
N ASP A 71 -13.59 29.31 -46.25
CA ASP A 71 -14.05 27.96 -46.55
C ASP A 71 -13.29 26.93 -45.71
N ILE A 72 -13.91 26.56 -44.59
CA ILE A 72 -13.31 25.70 -43.56
C ILE A 72 -13.91 24.30 -43.56
N PHE A 73 -13.10 23.35 -43.12
CA PHE A 73 -13.52 21.99 -42.78
C PHE A 73 -13.03 21.63 -41.38
N ALA A 74 -13.82 20.85 -40.66
CA ALA A 74 -13.43 20.40 -39.33
C ALA A 74 -12.22 19.45 -39.41
N PHE A 75 -11.26 19.60 -38.49
CA PHE A 75 -10.02 18.82 -38.53
C PHE A 75 -10.26 17.31 -38.38
N GLU A 76 -11.42 16.89 -37.88
CA GLU A 76 -11.86 15.48 -37.89
C GLU A 76 -11.79 14.81 -39.28
N GLN A 77 -11.95 15.58 -40.35
CA GLN A 77 -11.98 15.06 -41.72
C GLN A 77 -10.64 14.46 -42.16
N ILE A 78 -9.54 14.66 -41.42
CA ILE A 78 -8.27 13.96 -41.67
C ILE A 78 -8.37 12.43 -41.52
N ALA A 79 -9.45 11.92 -40.92
CA ALA A 79 -9.75 10.49 -40.86
C ALA A 79 -10.62 9.96 -42.01
N SER A 80 -11.09 10.85 -42.90
CA SER A 80 -11.95 10.51 -44.03
C SER A 80 -11.57 11.27 -45.31
N THR A 81 -12.23 12.40 -45.58
CA THR A 81 -12.22 13.13 -46.85
C THR A 81 -10.95 13.97 -47.06
N LYS A 82 -10.17 14.21 -46.01
CA LYS A 82 -8.88 14.93 -46.03
C LYS A 82 -7.73 14.04 -45.57
N ARG A 83 -7.94 12.72 -45.62
CA ARG A 83 -7.02 11.71 -45.10
C ARG A 83 -5.71 11.65 -45.86
N ASP A 84 -5.73 11.84 -47.17
CA ASP A 84 -4.53 11.90 -48.01
C ASP A 84 -3.56 13.05 -47.64
N ARG A 85 -4.08 14.12 -47.02
CA ARG A 85 -3.29 15.29 -46.59
C ARG A 85 -2.93 15.29 -45.11
N ALA A 86 -3.25 14.24 -44.36
CA ALA A 86 -3.15 14.26 -42.89
C ALA A 86 -1.74 14.59 -42.38
N LEU A 87 -0.68 13.99 -42.94
CA LEU A 87 0.69 14.27 -42.52
C LEU A 87 1.09 15.74 -42.77
N HIS A 88 0.69 16.30 -43.91
CA HIS A 88 0.94 17.70 -44.24
C HIS A 88 0.22 18.63 -43.26
N LEU A 89 -1.08 18.41 -43.04
CA LEU A 89 -1.89 19.23 -42.14
C LEU A 89 -1.39 19.17 -40.69
N VAL A 90 -0.96 17.99 -40.22
CA VAL A 90 -0.41 17.83 -38.86
C VAL A 90 0.97 18.50 -38.72
N ARG A 91 1.82 18.46 -39.75
CA ARG A 91 3.10 19.22 -39.75
C ARG A 91 2.87 20.72 -39.75
N ASP A 92 1.92 21.21 -40.54
CA ASP A 92 1.57 22.63 -40.55
C ASP A 92 0.95 23.08 -39.23
N LEU A 93 0.15 22.21 -38.60
CA LEU A 93 -0.33 22.46 -37.25
C LEU A 93 0.85 22.56 -36.27
N ALA A 94 1.85 21.68 -36.36
CA ALA A 94 3.04 21.78 -35.51
C ALA A 94 3.75 23.13 -35.67
N LYS A 95 3.96 23.59 -36.92
CA LYS A 95 4.56 24.90 -37.22
C LYS A 95 3.70 26.05 -36.69
N ALA A 96 2.38 25.98 -36.86
CA ALA A 96 1.45 26.99 -36.35
C ALA A 96 1.55 27.09 -34.82
N LEU A 97 1.51 25.95 -34.12
CA LEU A 97 1.58 25.91 -32.66
C LEU A 97 2.90 26.46 -32.11
N MET A 98 4.02 26.28 -32.83
CA MET A 98 5.31 26.88 -32.47
C MET A 98 5.33 28.41 -32.57
N LEU A 99 4.49 29.00 -33.43
CA LEU A 99 4.42 30.45 -33.65
C LEU A 99 3.37 31.14 -32.76
N LEU A 100 2.43 30.39 -32.18
CA LEU A 100 1.38 30.95 -31.34
C LEU A 100 1.94 31.50 -30.02
N PRO A 101 1.41 32.63 -29.51
CA PRO A 101 1.75 33.10 -28.17
C PRO A 101 1.44 32.05 -27.10
N SER A 102 2.32 31.89 -26.11
CA SER A 102 2.12 30.91 -25.04
C SER A 102 0.83 31.15 -24.26
N SER A 103 0.38 32.41 -24.13
CA SER A 103 -0.90 32.77 -23.51
C SER A 103 -2.13 32.29 -24.28
N PHE A 104 -2.00 31.93 -25.55
CA PHE A 104 -3.09 31.43 -26.39
C PHE A 104 -3.31 29.92 -26.25
N LEU A 105 -2.26 29.18 -25.86
CA LEU A 105 -2.32 27.74 -25.64
C LEU A 105 -2.47 27.44 -24.15
N ASP A 106 -3.71 27.30 -23.70
CA ASP A 106 -3.98 26.61 -22.43
C ASP A 106 -3.76 25.10 -22.62
N LEU A 107 -2.62 24.60 -22.13
CA LEU A 107 -2.26 23.18 -22.14
C LEU A 107 -2.38 22.54 -20.75
N SER A 108 -3.21 23.09 -19.86
CA SER A 108 -3.46 22.52 -18.53
C SER A 108 -3.95 21.06 -18.59
N SER A 109 -4.70 20.70 -19.63
CA SER A 109 -5.14 19.33 -19.92
C SER A 109 -4.15 18.50 -20.75
N GLY A 110 -2.99 19.07 -21.10
CA GLY A 110 -1.96 18.47 -21.95
C GLY A 110 -2.28 18.46 -23.45
N ILE A 111 -3.46 18.91 -23.87
CA ILE A 111 -3.93 18.84 -25.26
C ILE A 111 -4.53 20.17 -25.72
N LEU A 112 -4.55 20.38 -27.04
CA LEU A 112 -5.37 21.38 -27.71
C LEU A 112 -6.72 20.74 -28.11
N PRO A 113 -7.88 21.18 -27.59
CA PRO A 113 -9.16 20.59 -27.95
C PRO A 113 -9.39 20.54 -29.46
N LEU A 114 -9.83 19.39 -29.99
CA LEU A 114 -9.87 19.13 -31.43
C LEU A 114 -10.70 20.15 -32.21
N TRP A 115 -11.84 20.57 -31.66
CA TRP A 115 -12.73 21.55 -32.27
C TRP A 115 -12.15 22.97 -32.37
N ARG A 116 -10.96 23.22 -31.82
CA ARG A 116 -10.23 24.47 -32.01
C ARG A 116 -9.50 24.47 -33.34
N ILE A 117 -9.30 23.31 -33.95
CA ILE A 117 -8.50 23.15 -35.15
C ILE A 117 -9.45 22.98 -36.33
N TRP A 118 -9.26 23.81 -37.35
CA TRP A 118 -10.02 23.79 -38.58
C TRP A 118 -9.03 23.87 -39.75
N GLY A 119 -9.25 23.07 -40.77
CA GLY A 119 -8.56 23.26 -42.04
C GLY A 119 -9.31 24.26 -42.90
N VAL A 120 -8.59 24.92 -43.80
CA VAL A 120 -9.16 25.78 -44.85
C VAL A 120 -8.92 25.09 -46.19
N GLU A 121 -9.87 25.16 -47.11
CA GLU A 121 -9.76 24.49 -48.42
C GLU A 121 -8.53 24.95 -49.23
N ASP A 122 -8.08 26.19 -49.00
CA ASP A 122 -6.86 26.74 -49.61
C ASP A 122 -5.54 26.17 -49.03
N GLY A 123 -5.63 25.25 -48.05
CA GLY A 123 -4.49 24.62 -47.39
C GLY A 123 -4.06 25.27 -46.09
N SER A 124 -4.66 26.39 -45.68
CA SER A 124 -4.38 27.05 -44.41
C SER A 124 -4.98 26.29 -43.21
N LEU A 125 -4.59 26.67 -41.99
CA LEU A 125 -5.19 26.18 -40.75
C LEU A 125 -5.76 27.34 -39.94
N LEU A 126 -7.01 27.23 -39.51
CA LEU A 126 -7.63 28.13 -38.54
C LEU A 126 -7.56 27.49 -37.15
N ILE A 127 -7.02 28.23 -36.19
CA ILE A 127 -6.93 27.84 -34.78
C ILE A 127 -7.77 28.82 -33.96
N LEU A 128 -8.84 28.30 -33.37
CA LEU A 128 -9.78 29.08 -32.56
C LEU A 128 -9.20 29.37 -31.16
N PRO A 129 -9.57 30.50 -30.56
CA PRO A 129 -9.19 30.83 -29.18
C PRO A 129 -9.88 29.93 -28.14
N GLN A 130 -9.38 29.97 -26.90
CA GLN A 130 -9.85 29.10 -25.81
C GLN A 130 -11.28 29.41 -25.38
N ASP A 131 -11.69 30.68 -25.36
CA ASP A 131 -13.05 31.11 -25.05
C ASP A 131 -14.10 30.51 -26.00
N VAL A 132 -13.79 30.41 -27.29
CA VAL A 132 -14.64 29.73 -28.28
C VAL A 132 -14.68 28.22 -28.02
N ALA A 133 -13.57 27.63 -27.58
CA ALA A 133 -13.52 26.21 -27.19
C ALA A 133 -14.39 25.93 -25.96
N ASP A 134 -14.34 26.81 -24.96
CA ASP A 134 -15.15 26.73 -23.74
C ASP A 134 -16.64 26.92 -24.05
N LEU A 135 -16.94 27.81 -25.01
CA LEU A 135 -18.29 27.96 -25.55
C LEU A 135 -18.79 26.65 -26.17
N PHE A 136 -17.99 26.02 -27.04
CA PHE A 136 -18.33 24.71 -27.61
C PHE A 136 -18.49 23.64 -26.52
N ALA A 137 -17.65 23.66 -25.48
CA ALA A 137 -17.73 22.72 -24.36
C ALA A 137 -19.02 22.83 -23.55
N SER A 138 -19.45 24.07 -23.28
CA SER A 138 -20.71 24.34 -22.57
C SER A 138 -21.93 23.88 -23.38
N CYS A 139 -21.82 23.93 -24.71
CA CYS A 139 -22.90 23.59 -25.63
C CYS A 139 -22.91 22.12 -26.06
N ALA A 140 -21.81 21.40 -25.91
CA ALA A 140 -21.71 20.02 -26.33
C ALA A 140 -22.41 19.05 -25.37
N ASP A 141 -22.88 17.90 -25.88
CA ASP A 141 -23.24 16.77 -25.02
C ASP A 141 -21.98 16.05 -24.48
N GLU A 142 -22.15 15.09 -23.57
CA GLU A 142 -21.03 14.36 -22.97
C GLU A 142 -20.22 13.58 -24.01
N GLN A 143 -20.86 13.02 -25.04
CA GLN A 143 -20.18 12.23 -26.06
C GLN A 143 -19.31 13.12 -26.96
N MET A 144 -19.84 14.27 -27.36
CA MET A 144 -19.11 15.27 -28.15
C MET A 144 -17.95 15.86 -27.33
N ARG A 145 -18.17 16.25 -26.07
CA ARG A 145 -17.08 16.69 -25.17
C ARG A 145 -16.00 15.62 -25.03
N PHE A 146 -16.40 14.36 -24.80
CA PHE A 146 -15.46 13.26 -24.71
C PHE A 146 -14.68 13.11 -26.01
N PHE A 147 -15.34 13.20 -27.16
CA PHE A 147 -14.69 13.07 -28.45
C PHE A 147 -13.67 14.18 -28.73
N HIS A 148 -13.98 15.46 -28.49
CA HIS A 148 -13.05 16.57 -28.79
C HIS A 148 -11.98 16.81 -27.71
N ILE A 149 -12.14 16.24 -26.51
CA ILE A 149 -11.23 16.43 -25.38
C ILE A 149 -10.77 15.07 -24.83
N GLY A 150 -11.64 14.36 -24.12
CA GLY A 150 -11.27 13.19 -23.30
C GLY A 150 -10.68 12.00 -24.07
N ALA A 151 -11.00 11.84 -25.36
CA ALA A 151 -10.49 10.78 -26.23
C ALA A 151 -9.03 10.99 -26.66
N TRP A 152 -8.48 12.18 -26.42
CA TRP A 152 -7.12 12.60 -26.79
C TRP A 152 -6.18 12.75 -25.58
N VAL A 153 -6.72 12.83 -24.36
CA VAL A 153 -5.90 13.03 -23.16
C VAL A 153 -5.14 11.76 -22.78
N HIS A 154 -3.82 11.82 -22.86
CA HIS A 154 -2.90 10.79 -22.37
C HIS A 154 -2.37 11.18 -20.99
N HIS A 155 -2.78 10.47 -19.94
CA HIS A 155 -2.32 10.77 -18.58
C HIS A 155 -0.96 10.13 -18.28
N GLY A 156 -0.16 10.79 -17.44
CA GLY A 156 1.13 10.26 -17.00
C GLY A 156 2.26 10.40 -18.01
N ILE A 157 2.13 11.32 -18.97
CA ILE A 157 3.19 11.71 -19.90
C ILE A 157 4.02 12.86 -19.36
N HIS A 158 5.20 13.07 -19.93
CA HIS A 158 6.06 14.21 -19.63
C HIS A 158 5.47 15.47 -20.29
N ALA A 159 5.20 16.54 -19.52
CA ALA A 159 4.42 17.69 -20.02
C ALA A 159 4.97 18.35 -21.31
N PRO A 160 6.29 18.56 -21.48
CA PRO A 160 6.88 19.04 -22.74
C PRO A 160 6.60 18.13 -23.95
N PHE A 161 6.30 16.86 -23.73
CA PHE A 161 6.01 15.89 -24.79
C PHE A 161 4.54 15.91 -25.24
N SER A 162 3.67 16.66 -24.55
CA SER A 162 2.22 16.53 -24.71
C SER A 162 1.70 16.86 -26.11
N LEU A 163 2.23 17.92 -26.75
CA LEU A 163 1.85 18.25 -28.13
C LEU A 163 2.41 17.23 -29.14
N ILE A 164 3.58 16.65 -28.88
CA ILE A 164 4.16 15.59 -29.74
C ILE A 164 3.28 14.34 -29.71
N ASP A 165 2.84 13.94 -28.51
CA ASP A 165 1.90 12.84 -28.29
C ASP A 165 0.56 13.10 -29.01
N GLN A 166 0.02 14.33 -28.88
CA GLN A 166 -1.24 14.69 -29.53
C GLN A 166 -1.15 14.73 -31.06
N LEU A 167 -0.12 15.35 -31.63
CA LEU A 167 0.05 15.39 -33.09
C LEU A 167 0.26 13.99 -33.68
N THR A 168 0.97 13.13 -32.96
CA THR A 168 1.09 11.72 -33.33
C THR A 168 -0.25 10.99 -33.22
N SER A 169 -1.06 11.33 -32.21
CA SER A 169 -2.43 10.82 -32.06
C SER A 169 -3.33 11.24 -33.22
N PHE A 170 -3.15 12.43 -33.81
CA PHE A 170 -3.85 12.83 -35.03
C PHE A 170 -3.46 12.00 -36.24
N LEU A 171 -2.18 11.66 -36.41
CA LEU A 171 -1.74 10.72 -37.45
C LEU A 171 -2.32 9.32 -37.23
N TYR A 172 -2.34 8.84 -35.99
CA TYR A 172 -3.00 7.58 -35.64
C TYR A 172 -4.50 7.61 -35.98
N PHE A 173 -5.19 8.70 -35.64
CA PHE A 173 -6.60 8.90 -35.94
C PHE A 173 -6.86 8.94 -37.45
N ALA A 174 -6.02 9.65 -38.22
CA ALA A 174 -6.10 9.68 -39.68
C ALA A 174 -5.90 8.29 -40.30
N ALA A 175 -5.03 7.47 -39.71
CA ALA A 175 -4.76 6.12 -40.16
C ALA A 175 -5.92 5.15 -39.86
N THR A 176 -6.49 5.23 -38.66
CA THR A 176 -7.41 4.22 -38.09
C THR A 176 -8.88 4.61 -38.03
N GLY A 177 -9.21 5.89 -38.16
CA GLY A 177 -10.59 6.40 -38.09
C GLY A 177 -11.10 6.75 -36.69
N PHE A 178 -10.35 6.45 -35.62
CA PHE A 178 -10.77 6.71 -34.25
C PHE A 178 -9.59 7.15 -33.34
N PRO A 179 -9.81 7.99 -32.31
CA PRO A 179 -8.74 8.46 -31.44
C PRO A 179 -8.07 7.31 -30.68
N PRO A 180 -6.75 7.33 -30.46
CA PRO A 180 -6.04 6.22 -29.84
C PRO A 180 -6.55 5.87 -28.43
N PHE A 181 -7.00 6.88 -27.66
CA PHE A 181 -7.39 6.73 -26.26
C PHE A 181 -8.91 6.81 -26.03
N ALA A 182 -9.73 6.74 -27.08
CA ALA A 182 -11.19 6.77 -26.96
C ALA A 182 -11.73 5.59 -26.14
N ASP A 183 -11.16 4.39 -26.32
CA ASP A 183 -11.62 3.18 -25.64
C ASP A 183 -11.22 3.16 -24.15
N LYS A 184 -12.16 2.74 -23.31
CA LYS A 184 -11.97 2.66 -21.86
C LYS A 184 -10.88 1.66 -21.48
N ASN A 185 -10.80 0.50 -22.14
CA ASN A 185 -9.78 -0.50 -21.81
C ASN A 185 -8.38 0.01 -22.18
N THR A 186 -8.26 0.82 -23.23
CA THR A 186 -7.00 1.48 -23.59
C THR A 186 -6.54 2.41 -22.47
N ARG A 187 -7.41 3.31 -21.97
CA ARG A 187 -7.09 4.21 -20.86
C ARG A 187 -6.73 3.46 -19.56
N GLU A 188 -7.46 2.40 -19.26
CA GLU A 188 -7.19 1.55 -18.09
C GLU A 188 -5.91 0.72 -18.25
N ASP A 189 -5.54 0.37 -19.48
CA ASP A 189 -4.29 -0.33 -19.80
C ASP A 189 -3.10 0.63 -19.99
N ALA A 190 -3.03 1.67 -19.14
CA ALA A 190 -1.97 2.69 -19.18
C ALA A 190 -1.81 3.34 -20.55
N PHE A 191 -2.94 3.68 -21.19
CA PHE A 191 -3.00 4.40 -22.46
C PHE A 191 -2.25 3.72 -23.61
N ARG A 192 -2.07 2.39 -23.58
CA ARG A 192 -1.40 1.68 -24.67
C ARG A 192 -2.35 1.47 -25.86
N PRO A 193 -2.23 2.23 -26.97
CA PRO A 193 -3.13 2.07 -28.11
C PRO A 193 -2.87 0.73 -28.83
N LEU A 194 -3.80 0.34 -29.70
CA LEU A 194 -3.59 -0.78 -30.61
C LEU A 194 -2.51 -0.40 -31.63
N PRO A 195 -1.38 -1.12 -31.71
CA PRO A 195 -0.33 -0.78 -32.66
C PRO A 195 -0.82 -0.84 -34.12
N LEU A 196 -0.48 0.19 -34.90
CA LEU A 196 -0.79 0.28 -36.33
C LEU A 196 -0.19 -0.87 -37.12
N ASN A 197 0.98 -1.39 -36.72
CA ASN A 197 1.60 -2.54 -37.38
C ASN A 197 0.77 -3.84 -37.29
N LEU A 198 -0.22 -3.91 -36.38
CA LEU A 198 -1.19 -5.03 -36.31
C LEU A 198 -2.44 -4.76 -37.15
N CYS A 199 -2.72 -3.49 -37.45
CA CYS A 199 -3.91 -3.07 -38.18
C CYS A 199 -3.73 -3.27 -39.68
N PRO A 200 -4.80 -3.58 -40.43
CA PRO A 200 -4.77 -3.65 -41.89
C PRO A 200 -4.80 -2.24 -42.50
N VAL A 201 -3.80 -1.44 -42.17
CA VAL A 201 -3.61 -0.08 -42.67
C VAL A 201 -2.37 -0.09 -43.54
N ASN A 202 -2.54 0.09 -44.85
CA ASN A 202 -1.46 0.12 -45.83
C ASN A 202 -0.66 1.43 -45.79
N LEU A 203 -0.28 1.87 -44.58
CA LEU A 203 0.57 3.04 -44.36
C LEU A 203 2.05 2.64 -44.55
N ASP A 204 2.86 3.59 -44.99
CA ASP A 204 4.31 3.41 -45.06
C ASP A 204 4.90 2.84 -43.75
N LYS A 205 5.90 1.96 -43.87
CA LYS A 205 6.48 1.24 -42.74
C LYS A 205 7.21 2.16 -41.77
N ALA A 206 7.94 3.16 -42.27
CA ALA A 206 8.65 4.10 -41.42
C ALA A 206 7.66 4.98 -40.65
N THR A 207 6.62 5.45 -41.32
CA THR A 207 5.53 6.22 -40.68
C THR A 207 4.78 5.40 -39.64
N THR A 208 4.46 4.14 -39.95
CA THR A 208 3.83 3.20 -39.02
C THR A 208 4.70 2.99 -37.77
N ALA A 209 5.99 2.72 -37.96
CA ALA A 209 6.93 2.52 -36.86
C ALA A 209 7.11 3.78 -36.01
N PHE A 210 7.12 4.97 -36.63
CA PHE A 210 7.17 6.24 -35.92
C PHE A 210 5.95 6.41 -35.00
N ILE A 211 4.74 6.24 -35.54
CA ILE A 211 3.50 6.40 -34.75
C ILE A 211 3.47 5.41 -33.58
N ASP A 212 3.73 4.13 -33.84
CA ASP A 212 3.70 3.08 -32.82
C ASP A 212 4.75 3.32 -31.73
N LYS A 213 5.97 3.71 -32.12
CA LYS A 213 7.05 4.00 -31.17
C LYS A 213 6.72 5.21 -30.31
N THR A 214 6.28 6.31 -30.92
CA THR A 214 6.05 7.59 -30.24
C THR A 214 4.91 7.48 -29.23
N LEU A 215 3.78 6.85 -29.58
CA LEU A 215 2.64 6.62 -28.67
C LEU A 215 2.88 5.54 -27.60
N SER A 216 4.03 4.87 -27.61
CA SER A 216 4.40 3.84 -26.62
C SER A 216 5.67 4.17 -25.83
N LEU A 217 6.19 5.40 -25.95
CA LEU A 217 7.34 5.84 -25.19
C LEU A 217 7.06 5.79 -23.67
N SER A 218 8.08 5.41 -22.90
CA SER A 218 8.03 5.53 -21.45
C SER A 218 8.29 6.97 -21.02
N LEU A 219 7.82 7.34 -19.83
CA LEU A 219 8.04 8.66 -19.24
C LEU A 219 9.52 9.09 -19.27
N THR A 220 10.43 8.17 -18.94
CA THR A 220 11.89 8.41 -18.99
C THR A 220 12.34 8.78 -20.39
N LYS A 221 11.92 8.04 -21.42
CA LYS A 221 12.31 8.31 -22.80
C LYS A 221 11.70 9.59 -23.34
N MET A 222 10.46 9.93 -22.95
CA MET A 222 9.84 11.21 -23.29
C MET A 222 10.67 12.37 -22.72
N ARG A 223 11.12 12.25 -21.47
CA ARG A 223 11.98 13.25 -20.82
C ARG A 223 13.35 13.37 -21.49
N ASP A 224 13.97 12.24 -21.83
CA ASP A 224 15.27 12.23 -22.53
C ASP A 224 15.13 12.86 -23.93
N PHE A 225 13.96 12.75 -24.55
CA PHE A 225 13.68 13.29 -25.88
C PHE A 225 13.47 14.81 -25.89
N THR A 226 12.70 15.36 -24.94
CA THR A 226 12.34 16.80 -24.96
C THR A 226 13.06 17.65 -23.91
N GLY A 227 13.72 17.02 -22.92
CA GLY A 227 14.23 17.74 -21.75
C GLY A 227 13.14 18.54 -21.03
N ASN A 228 13.47 19.74 -20.56
CA ASN A 228 12.55 20.63 -19.84
C ASN A 228 12.04 21.80 -20.70
N GLN A 229 11.94 21.61 -22.02
CA GLN A 229 11.43 22.64 -22.92
C GLN A 229 9.92 22.91 -22.70
N GLU A 230 9.41 24.03 -23.19
CA GLU A 230 7.96 24.21 -23.33
C GLU A 230 7.42 23.28 -24.42
N SER A 231 6.18 22.79 -24.27
CA SER A 231 5.60 21.81 -25.21
C SER A 231 5.57 22.32 -26.65
N GLN A 232 5.36 23.63 -26.87
CA GLN A 232 5.43 24.25 -28.19
C GLN A 232 6.84 24.14 -28.80
N LYS A 233 7.90 24.44 -28.03
CA LYS A 233 9.28 24.41 -28.52
C LYS A 233 9.75 22.99 -28.85
N ALA A 234 9.27 22.02 -28.07
CA ALA A 234 9.55 20.60 -28.29
C ALA A 234 9.01 20.07 -29.62
N LEU A 235 8.04 20.75 -30.27
CA LEU A 235 7.53 20.37 -31.58
C LEU A 235 8.57 20.44 -32.70
N SER A 236 9.68 21.15 -32.51
CA SER A 236 10.84 21.09 -33.42
C SER A 236 11.33 19.66 -33.64
N HIS A 237 11.35 18.84 -32.59
CA HIS A 237 11.71 17.43 -32.67
C HIS A 237 10.67 16.61 -33.46
N PHE A 238 9.38 16.93 -33.32
CA PHE A 238 8.34 16.27 -34.13
C PHE A 238 8.51 16.58 -35.63
N LEU A 239 8.80 17.84 -35.96
CA LEU A 239 9.05 18.24 -37.36
C LEU A 239 10.28 17.53 -37.93
N GLU A 240 11.38 17.47 -37.18
CA GLU A 240 12.60 16.76 -37.59
C GLU A 240 12.35 15.25 -37.81
N GLN A 241 11.73 14.58 -36.83
CA GLN A 241 11.46 13.14 -36.93
C GLN A 241 10.47 12.80 -38.03
N THR A 242 9.55 13.71 -38.34
CA THR A 242 8.58 13.48 -39.38
C THR A 242 9.08 13.85 -40.76
N GLU A 243 10.10 14.70 -40.95
CA GLU A 243 10.54 15.26 -42.24
C GLU A 243 10.55 14.25 -43.41
N ARG A 244 11.13 13.06 -43.18
CA ARG A 244 11.32 12.00 -44.18
C ARG A 244 10.20 10.96 -44.24
N LEU A 245 9.16 11.11 -43.43
CA LEU A 245 8.03 10.20 -43.41
C LEU A 245 7.12 10.44 -44.63
N GLU A 246 6.55 9.34 -45.13
CA GLU A 246 5.62 9.33 -46.24
C GLU A 246 4.20 9.05 -45.78
N TRP A 247 3.23 9.65 -46.48
CA TRP A 247 1.81 9.42 -46.23
C TRP A 247 1.12 8.99 -47.52
N ASN A 248 0.83 7.69 -47.62
CA ASN A 248 0.33 7.03 -48.82
C ASN A 248 -1.12 6.51 -48.66
N LEU A 249 -1.84 7.00 -47.65
CA LEU A 249 -3.22 6.59 -47.39
C LEU A 249 -4.20 7.44 -48.20
N PRO A 250 -5.12 6.82 -48.97
CA PRO A 250 -6.11 7.58 -49.75
C PRO A 250 -7.24 8.11 -48.87
N ASN A 251 -7.99 9.05 -49.44
CA ASN A 251 -9.27 9.51 -48.89
C ASN A 251 -10.27 8.37 -48.75
N LEU A 252 -11.16 8.52 -47.77
CA LEU A 252 -12.29 7.65 -47.52
C LEU A 252 -13.56 8.49 -47.51
N GLU A 253 -14.69 7.91 -47.94
CA GLU A 253 -15.99 8.56 -47.78
C GLU A 253 -16.34 8.74 -46.30
N HIS A 254 -16.03 7.73 -45.48
CA HIS A 254 -16.29 7.70 -44.05
C HIS A 254 -15.08 7.19 -43.27
N ALA A 255 -14.89 7.72 -42.06
CA ALA A 255 -13.88 7.22 -41.15
C ALA A 255 -14.17 5.77 -40.74
N LYS A 256 -13.11 4.96 -40.65
CA LYS A 256 -13.19 3.57 -40.20
C LYS A 256 -13.65 3.50 -38.74
N LYS A 257 -14.31 2.39 -38.37
CA LYS A 257 -14.77 2.17 -37.00
C LYS A 257 -13.81 1.26 -36.26
N ARG A 258 -13.76 1.39 -34.92
CA ARG A 258 -12.90 0.54 -34.09
C ARG A 258 -13.41 -0.89 -34.06
N GLU A 259 -14.72 -1.07 -34.14
CA GLU A 259 -15.41 -2.36 -34.12
C GLU A 259 -14.92 -3.28 -35.24
N ASP A 260 -14.64 -2.71 -36.42
CA ASP A 260 -14.13 -3.42 -37.60
C ASP A 260 -12.79 -4.13 -37.32
N LEU A 261 -12.03 -3.68 -36.32
CA LEU A 261 -10.73 -4.27 -35.98
C LEU A 261 -10.86 -5.57 -35.16
N TYR A 262 -12.03 -5.88 -34.61
CA TYR A 262 -12.24 -7.18 -33.98
C TYR A 262 -12.36 -8.32 -34.99
N GLU A 263 -12.59 -8.01 -36.27
CA GLU A 263 -12.61 -8.99 -37.36
C GLU A 263 -11.19 -9.37 -37.84
N VAL A 264 -10.18 -8.59 -37.45
CA VAL A 264 -8.78 -8.83 -37.81
C VAL A 264 -8.10 -9.62 -36.70
N GLY A 265 -7.70 -10.86 -36.97
CA GLY A 265 -7.20 -11.79 -35.94
C GLY A 265 -6.06 -11.26 -35.05
N ALA A 266 -5.11 -10.52 -35.63
CA ALA A 266 -4.01 -9.90 -34.88
C ALA A 266 -4.49 -8.77 -33.95
N CYS A 267 -5.37 -7.89 -34.44
CA CYS A 267 -5.98 -6.83 -33.65
C CYS A 267 -6.88 -7.38 -32.55
N ALA A 268 -7.74 -8.34 -32.87
CA ALA A 268 -8.64 -9.01 -31.92
C ALA A 268 -7.84 -9.61 -30.74
N SER A 269 -6.76 -10.33 -31.05
CA SER A 269 -5.86 -10.91 -30.04
C SER A 269 -5.27 -9.85 -29.11
N PHE A 270 -4.82 -8.71 -29.67
CA PHE A 270 -4.32 -7.60 -28.87
C PHE A 270 -5.41 -6.97 -27.99
N LEU A 271 -6.59 -6.70 -28.56
CA LEU A 271 -7.72 -6.07 -27.88
C LEU A 271 -8.25 -6.95 -26.73
N ASP A 272 -8.32 -8.26 -26.93
CA ASP A 272 -8.69 -9.21 -25.87
C ASP A 272 -7.66 -9.26 -24.74
N ALA A 273 -6.37 -9.26 -25.09
CA ALA A 273 -5.29 -9.18 -24.11
C ALA A 273 -5.33 -7.85 -23.34
N GLN A 274 -5.59 -6.74 -24.03
CA GLN A 274 -5.76 -5.40 -23.43
C GLN A 274 -6.93 -5.39 -22.45
N LYS A 275 -8.09 -5.94 -22.83
CA LYS A 275 -9.27 -6.09 -21.97
C LYS A 275 -8.96 -6.87 -20.69
N LYS A 276 -8.18 -7.97 -20.79
CA LYS A 276 -7.73 -8.75 -19.62
C LYS A 276 -6.81 -7.93 -18.71
N ARG A 277 -5.83 -7.20 -19.27
CA ARG A 277 -4.92 -6.33 -18.49
C ARG A 277 -5.66 -5.17 -17.81
N ALA A 278 -6.57 -4.51 -18.52
CA ALA A 278 -7.43 -3.46 -17.98
C ALA A 278 -8.28 -3.96 -16.81
N LYS A 279 -8.96 -5.12 -16.96
CA LYS A 279 -9.73 -5.74 -15.86
C LYS A 279 -8.86 -6.04 -14.64
N ARG A 280 -7.64 -6.54 -14.85
CA ARG A 280 -6.69 -6.80 -13.75
C ARG A 280 -6.29 -5.51 -13.02
N LYS A 281 -5.98 -4.44 -13.75
CA LYS A 281 -5.66 -3.13 -13.17
C LYS A 281 -6.83 -2.55 -12.37
N ILE A 282 -8.05 -2.61 -12.91
CA ILE A 282 -9.28 -2.19 -12.21
C ILE A 282 -9.48 -3.01 -10.93
N PHE A 283 -9.26 -4.33 -10.99
CA PHE A 283 -9.40 -5.22 -9.83
C PHE A 283 -8.44 -4.81 -8.71
N TRP A 284 -7.14 -4.66 -8.99
CA TRP A 284 -6.17 -4.24 -7.97
C TRP A 284 -6.46 -2.84 -7.42
N ARG A 285 -6.90 -1.90 -8.27
CA ARG A 285 -7.30 -0.56 -7.82
C ARG A 285 -8.52 -0.58 -6.88
N LYS A 286 -9.52 -1.42 -7.15
CA LYS A 286 -10.79 -1.46 -6.37
C LYS A 286 -10.77 -2.45 -5.19
N LYS A 287 -10.02 -3.54 -5.30
CA LYS A 287 -10.06 -4.70 -4.40
C LYS A 287 -8.68 -5.09 -3.85
N GLY A 288 -7.60 -4.45 -4.30
CA GLY A 288 -6.24 -4.76 -3.85
C GLY A 288 -6.08 -4.57 -2.34
N TRP A 289 -6.70 -3.54 -1.76
CA TRP A 289 -6.67 -3.33 -0.30
C TRP A 289 -7.29 -4.50 0.47
N ILE A 290 -8.42 -5.05 -0.03
CA ILE A 290 -9.07 -6.22 0.59
C ILE A 290 -8.14 -7.44 0.54
N VAL A 291 -7.50 -7.67 -0.60
CA VAL A 291 -6.55 -8.79 -0.76
C VAL A 291 -5.37 -8.64 0.21
N ILE A 292 -4.82 -7.44 0.36
CA ILE A 292 -3.73 -7.15 1.30
C ILE A 292 -4.19 -7.40 2.75
N THR A 293 -5.37 -6.90 3.14
CA THR A 293 -5.91 -7.11 4.50
C THR A 293 -6.07 -8.59 4.81
N VAL A 294 -6.70 -9.37 3.92
CA VAL A 294 -6.87 -10.81 4.11
C VAL A 294 -5.53 -11.52 4.22
N ALA A 295 -4.57 -11.20 3.36
CA ALA A 295 -3.23 -11.78 3.42
C ALA A 295 -2.54 -11.50 4.76
N VAL A 296 -2.55 -10.26 5.23
CA VAL A 296 -1.96 -9.87 6.52
C VAL A 296 -2.63 -10.60 7.69
N SER A 297 -3.97 -10.72 7.68
CA SER A 297 -4.69 -11.47 8.73
C SER A 297 -4.30 -12.96 8.76
N VAL A 298 -4.23 -13.61 7.60
CA VAL A 298 -3.80 -15.02 7.50
C VAL A 298 -2.36 -15.19 7.99
N PHE A 299 -1.45 -14.30 7.58
CA PHE A 299 -0.06 -14.32 8.05
C PHE A 299 0.04 -14.11 9.57
N ALA A 300 -0.73 -13.18 10.13
CA ALA A 300 -0.76 -12.95 11.58
C ALA A 300 -1.23 -14.18 12.35
N ILE A 301 -2.33 -14.82 11.90
CA ILE A 301 -2.84 -16.05 12.52
C ILE A 301 -1.79 -17.16 12.44
N ALA A 302 -1.23 -17.41 11.25
CA ALA A 302 -0.20 -18.42 11.06
C ALA A 302 1.03 -18.18 11.95
N TYR A 303 1.46 -16.93 12.11
CA TYR A 303 2.56 -16.55 12.98
C TYR A 303 2.27 -16.84 14.46
N PHE A 304 1.10 -16.45 14.97
CA PHE A 304 0.71 -16.73 16.36
C PHE A 304 0.62 -18.23 16.65
N THR A 305 0.01 -19.00 15.75
CA THR A 305 -0.11 -20.45 15.91
C THR A 305 1.25 -21.13 15.90
N THR A 306 2.14 -20.77 14.97
CA THR A 306 3.48 -21.35 14.87
C THR A 306 4.33 -21.00 16.09
N SER A 307 4.27 -19.76 16.57
CA SER A 307 4.98 -19.31 17.77
C SER A 307 4.55 -20.10 19.02
N ARG A 308 3.24 -20.28 19.22
CA ARG A 308 2.71 -21.06 20.35
C ARG A 308 3.10 -22.53 20.29
N ILE A 309 3.07 -23.14 19.10
CA ILE A 309 3.52 -24.52 18.90
C ILE A 309 5.02 -24.63 19.22
N ARG A 310 5.84 -23.69 18.76
CA ARG A 310 7.29 -23.70 19.02
C ARG A 310 7.60 -23.62 20.52
N ILE A 311 6.96 -22.71 21.25
CA ILE A 311 7.11 -22.60 22.71
C ILE A 311 6.67 -23.89 23.41
N ALA A 312 5.57 -24.51 22.99
CA ALA A 312 5.07 -25.74 23.59
C ALA A 312 5.95 -26.98 23.33
N LEU A 313 6.82 -26.91 22.31
CA LEU A 313 7.74 -27.97 21.90
C LEU A 313 9.18 -27.76 22.39
N THR A 314 9.52 -26.58 22.94
CA THR A 314 10.84 -26.36 23.53
C THR A 314 11.04 -27.27 24.74
N PRO A 315 12.12 -28.08 24.80
CA PRO A 315 12.43 -28.87 25.98
C PRO A 315 12.62 -27.96 27.20
N PRO A 316 12.10 -28.33 28.39
CA PRO A 316 12.45 -27.62 29.62
C PRO A 316 13.95 -27.77 29.89
N TYR A 317 14.53 -26.88 30.70
CA TYR A 317 15.96 -26.96 31.04
C TYR A 317 16.31 -28.23 31.84
N THR A 318 15.31 -28.88 32.45
CA THR A 318 15.40 -30.16 33.15
C THR A 318 15.48 -31.36 32.19
N ALA A 319 15.27 -31.15 30.88
CA ALA A 319 15.36 -32.20 29.88
C ALA A 319 16.78 -32.79 29.85
N GLY A 320 16.88 -34.10 30.14
CA GLY A 320 18.15 -34.83 30.20
C GLY A 320 18.76 -34.96 31.60
N MET A 321 18.13 -34.39 32.64
CA MET A 321 18.54 -34.63 34.03
C MET A 321 18.21 -36.05 34.48
N SER A 322 19.01 -36.58 35.39
CA SER A 322 18.73 -37.87 36.05
C SER A 322 17.56 -37.71 37.04
N PRO A 323 16.82 -38.79 37.37
CA PRO A 323 15.71 -38.74 38.33
C PRO A 323 16.06 -38.13 39.70
N ILE A 324 17.27 -38.41 40.22
CA ILE A 324 17.73 -37.85 41.50
C ILE A 324 17.96 -36.33 41.36
N THR A 325 18.68 -35.92 40.30
CA THR A 325 18.96 -34.51 40.01
C THR A 325 17.66 -33.71 39.80
N LEU A 326 16.63 -34.33 39.21
CA LEU A 326 15.33 -33.71 39.00
C LEU A 326 14.61 -33.38 40.33
N ILE A 327 14.72 -34.25 41.34
CA ILE A 327 14.18 -34.03 42.69
C ILE A 327 14.98 -32.96 43.43
N GLU A 328 16.31 -32.99 43.31
CA GLU A 328 17.19 -31.97 43.88
C GLU A 328 16.88 -30.59 43.30
N GLU A 329 16.69 -30.48 41.98
CA GLU A 329 16.28 -29.24 41.31
C GLU A 329 14.88 -28.76 41.73
N PHE A 330 13.95 -29.68 42.00
CA PHE A 330 12.65 -29.33 42.57
C PHE A 330 12.81 -28.64 43.93
N TYR A 331 13.62 -29.18 44.83
CA TYR A 331 13.89 -28.54 46.13
C TYR A 331 14.75 -27.28 46.02
N ALA A 332 15.68 -27.20 45.05
CA ALA A 332 16.41 -25.98 44.76
C ALA A 332 15.47 -24.86 44.29
N GLY A 333 14.47 -25.20 43.46
CA GLY A 333 13.39 -24.29 43.08
C GLY A 333 12.57 -23.83 44.28
N GLN A 334 12.21 -24.75 45.17
CA GLN A 334 11.50 -24.43 46.42
C GLN A 334 12.29 -23.47 47.31
N ASN A 335 13.58 -23.76 47.52
CA ASN A 335 14.49 -22.93 48.32
C ASN A 335 14.76 -21.58 47.66
N ALA A 336 14.66 -21.46 46.34
CA ALA A 336 14.79 -20.17 45.64
C ALA A 336 13.49 -19.36 45.57
N LEU A 337 12.37 -19.94 46.02
CA LEU A 337 11.00 -19.47 45.76
C LEU A 337 10.71 -19.29 44.26
N ASP A 338 11.23 -20.19 43.42
CA ASP A 338 11.09 -20.15 41.97
C ASP A 338 10.11 -21.22 41.51
N LEU A 339 8.82 -20.86 41.44
CA LEU A 339 7.76 -21.77 41.03
C LEU A 339 7.98 -22.29 39.60
N GLN A 340 8.55 -21.49 38.71
CA GLN A 340 8.79 -21.89 37.33
C GLN A 340 9.85 -23.00 37.26
N LYS A 341 10.89 -22.94 38.10
CA LYS A 341 11.86 -24.05 38.24
C LYS A 341 11.24 -25.30 38.84
N MET A 342 10.40 -25.15 39.87
CA MET A 342 9.68 -26.30 40.44
C MET A 342 8.79 -26.98 39.40
N GLU A 343 8.01 -26.21 38.66
CA GLU A 343 7.10 -26.73 37.62
C GLU A 343 7.82 -27.32 36.41
N ALA A 344 9.03 -26.84 36.08
CA ALA A 344 9.85 -27.42 35.01
C ALA A 344 10.24 -28.88 35.27
N SER A 345 10.22 -29.33 36.52
CA SER A 345 10.53 -30.71 36.90
C SER A 345 9.31 -31.64 36.91
N LEU A 346 8.10 -31.09 36.74
CA LEU A 346 6.84 -31.80 36.86
C LEU A 346 6.25 -32.19 35.50
N ALA A 347 5.59 -33.34 35.46
CA ALA A 347 4.75 -33.71 34.33
C ALA A 347 3.51 -32.82 34.24
N LYS A 348 2.94 -32.74 33.04
CA LYS A 348 1.75 -31.92 32.79
C LYS A 348 0.59 -32.37 33.69
N LYS A 349 0.06 -31.45 34.50
CA LYS A 349 -1.04 -31.62 35.49
C LYS A 349 -0.65 -32.30 36.81
N THR A 350 0.63 -32.56 37.07
CA THR A 350 1.09 -33.00 38.39
C THR A 350 0.94 -31.88 39.40
N LYS A 351 0.41 -32.19 40.59
CA LYS A 351 0.20 -31.20 41.66
C LYS A 351 1.51 -30.96 42.40
N ASN A 352 1.89 -29.69 42.55
CA ASN A 352 3.00 -29.28 43.40
C ASN A 352 2.47 -28.97 44.82
N PRO A 353 2.82 -29.77 45.85
CA PRO A 353 2.29 -29.58 47.21
C PRO A 353 2.74 -28.27 47.86
N ALA A 354 3.87 -27.69 47.43
CA ALA A 354 4.42 -26.44 47.97
C ALA A 354 4.03 -25.19 47.14
N SER A 355 3.26 -25.34 46.05
CA SER A 355 2.99 -24.25 45.09
C SER A 355 2.38 -23.01 45.75
N MET A 356 1.36 -23.17 46.59
CA MET A 356 0.70 -22.04 47.26
C MET A 356 1.63 -21.33 48.23
N GLU A 357 2.37 -22.08 49.05
CA GLU A 357 3.30 -21.51 50.03
C GLU A 357 4.46 -20.77 49.36
N VAL A 358 5.08 -21.38 48.35
CA VAL A 358 6.15 -20.75 47.55
C VAL A 358 5.65 -19.49 46.86
N THR A 359 4.44 -19.51 46.29
CA THR A 359 3.84 -18.34 45.63
C THR A 359 3.61 -17.21 46.63
N ASN A 360 3.03 -17.52 47.79
CA ASN A 360 2.76 -16.52 48.83
C ASN A 360 4.06 -15.87 49.33
N LEU A 361 5.07 -16.68 49.67
CA LEU A 361 6.37 -16.19 50.13
C LEU A 361 7.11 -15.42 49.04
N PHE A 362 7.02 -15.83 47.77
CA PHE A 362 7.61 -15.10 46.64
C PHE A 362 7.00 -13.70 46.49
N VAL A 363 5.67 -13.60 46.55
CA VAL A 363 4.94 -12.32 46.47
C VAL A 363 5.32 -11.41 47.66
N THR A 364 5.38 -11.96 48.88
CA THR A 364 5.86 -11.22 50.05
C THR A 364 7.29 -10.70 49.87
N ARG A 365 8.21 -11.56 49.38
CA ARG A 365 9.60 -11.18 49.08
C ARG A 365 9.68 -10.06 48.06
N GLN A 366 8.99 -10.17 46.92
CA GLN A 366 8.99 -9.16 45.86
C GLN A 366 8.43 -7.82 46.34
N THR A 367 7.33 -7.85 47.10
CA THR A 367 6.69 -6.64 47.64
C THR A 367 7.66 -5.91 48.57
N ARG A 368 8.28 -6.62 49.52
CA ARG A 368 9.19 -6.01 50.48
C ARG A 368 10.53 -5.62 49.87
N GLN A 369 11.01 -6.35 48.87
CA GLN A 369 12.17 -5.93 48.09
C GLN A 369 11.91 -4.60 47.35
N ALA A 370 10.71 -4.40 46.80
CA ALA A 370 10.34 -3.18 46.12
C ALA A 370 10.20 -1.96 47.07
N TYR A 371 9.61 -2.15 48.26
CA TYR A 371 9.37 -1.04 49.20
C TYR A 371 10.53 -0.77 50.17
N GLU A 372 11.21 -1.82 50.65
CA GLU A 372 12.22 -1.74 51.73
C GLU A 372 13.66 -1.97 51.22
N GLY A 373 13.81 -2.44 49.98
CA GLY A 373 15.10 -2.75 49.36
C GLY A 373 15.83 -3.93 50.01
N ILE A 374 15.10 -4.82 50.71
CA ILE A 374 15.66 -5.95 51.46
C ILE A 374 15.23 -7.26 50.81
N ASN A 375 16.15 -8.20 50.63
CA ASN A 375 15.81 -9.59 50.33
C ASN A 375 15.36 -10.28 51.61
N THR A 376 14.07 -10.57 51.73
CA THR A 376 13.48 -11.05 52.98
C THR A 376 13.63 -12.55 53.21
N GLN A 377 14.17 -13.31 52.26
CA GLN A 377 14.31 -14.75 52.37
C GLN A 377 15.76 -15.15 52.66
N ILE A 378 15.91 -16.10 53.58
CA ILE A 378 17.18 -16.77 53.86
C ILE A 378 17.04 -18.26 53.54
N ASP A 379 18.00 -18.81 52.78
CA ASP A 379 18.11 -20.24 52.49
C ASP A 379 18.65 -20.98 53.73
N PRO A 380 17.96 -22.02 54.23
CA PRO A 380 18.40 -22.80 55.38
C PRO A 380 19.79 -23.44 55.24
N ASN A 381 20.16 -23.95 54.06
CA ASN A 381 21.46 -24.57 53.85
C ASN A 381 22.59 -23.55 54.02
N ARG A 382 22.39 -22.36 53.46
CA ARG A 382 23.32 -21.24 53.61
C ARG A 382 23.43 -20.81 55.07
N TRP A 383 22.30 -20.59 55.74
CA TRP A 383 22.27 -20.16 57.14
C TRP A 383 22.95 -21.17 58.08
N ILE A 384 22.73 -22.47 57.88
CA ILE A 384 23.41 -23.53 58.64
C ILE A 384 24.92 -23.51 58.37
N SER A 385 25.34 -23.40 57.11
CA SER A 385 26.76 -23.37 56.72
C SER A 385 27.53 -22.15 57.27
N GLU A 386 26.84 -21.02 57.44
CA GLU A 386 27.39 -19.79 58.01
C GLU A 386 27.44 -19.82 59.56
N GLY A 387 27.08 -20.95 60.18
CA GLY A 387 27.12 -21.13 61.64
C GLY A 387 25.88 -20.59 62.37
N LYS A 388 24.74 -20.49 61.67
CA LYS A 388 23.45 -20.01 62.19
C LYS A 388 23.51 -18.59 62.79
N PRO A 389 23.97 -17.58 62.02
CA PRO A 389 24.06 -16.21 62.51
C PRO A 389 22.68 -15.62 62.81
N ALA A 390 22.66 -14.52 63.56
CA ALA A 390 21.45 -13.71 63.72
C ALA A 390 20.97 -13.20 62.34
N ILE A 391 19.66 -13.09 62.15
CA ILE A 391 19.05 -12.69 60.87
C ILE A 391 18.47 -11.27 60.96
N LEU A 392 18.40 -10.56 59.84
CA LEU A 392 17.86 -9.21 59.81
C LEU A 392 16.37 -9.23 60.20
N GLU A 393 15.93 -8.29 61.04
CA GLU A 393 14.51 -8.14 61.40
C GLU A 393 13.60 -8.10 60.17
N GLY A 394 12.54 -8.89 60.21
CA GLY A 394 11.60 -9.04 59.10
C GLY A 394 12.09 -9.97 57.98
N THR A 395 13.25 -10.61 58.07
CA THR A 395 13.57 -11.75 57.19
C THR A 395 12.93 -13.04 57.70
N PHE A 396 12.78 -14.03 56.83
CA PHE A 396 12.28 -15.36 57.17
C PHE A 396 13.21 -16.44 56.62
N LEU A 397 13.35 -17.53 57.39
CA LEU A 397 14.09 -18.72 57.02
C LEU A 397 13.12 -19.71 56.36
N TYR A 398 13.30 -19.99 55.08
CA TYR A 398 12.39 -20.87 54.35
C TYR A 398 13.11 -21.75 53.32
N GLY A 399 12.85 -23.05 53.39
CA GLY A 399 13.36 -24.05 52.47
C GLY A 399 13.59 -25.39 53.16
N VAL A 400 14.07 -26.38 52.40
CA VAL A 400 14.43 -27.70 52.91
C VAL A 400 15.96 -27.82 52.94
N ALA A 401 16.49 -28.20 54.09
CA ALA A 401 17.90 -28.51 54.30
C ALA A 401 18.13 -30.03 54.42
N ASP A 402 19.39 -30.44 54.26
CA ASP A 402 19.84 -31.82 54.42
C ASP A 402 19.04 -32.82 53.57
N ILE A 403 18.69 -32.42 52.34
CA ILE A 403 17.99 -33.27 51.39
C ILE A 403 18.85 -34.48 51.05
N SER A 404 18.30 -35.67 51.29
CA SER A 404 18.84 -36.94 50.83
C SER A 404 17.78 -37.67 50.04
N VAL A 405 18.13 -38.08 48.82
CA VAL A 405 17.23 -38.80 47.91
C VAL A 405 17.73 -40.22 47.73
N ARG A 406 16.87 -41.20 47.96
CA ARG A 406 17.16 -42.63 47.74
C ARG A 406 16.10 -43.27 46.86
N ALA A 407 16.52 -44.15 45.95
CA ALA A 407 15.59 -44.95 45.16
C ALA A 407 14.95 -46.03 46.04
N ILE A 408 13.61 -46.13 45.99
CA ILE A 408 12.84 -47.24 46.58
C ILE A 408 12.70 -48.36 45.54
N ASN A 409 12.41 -47.99 44.29
CA ASN A 409 12.34 -48.88 43.13
C ASN A 409 12.72 -48.09 41.85
N GLU A 410 12.54 -48.69 40.68
CA GLU A 410 12.96 -48.09 39.40
C GLU A 410 12.33 -46.72 39.08
N SER A 411 11.11 -46.45 39.56
CA SER A 411 10.36 -45.21 39.27
C SER A 411 10.03 -44.39 40.51
N THR A 412 10.35 -44.88 41.70
CA THR A 412 9.93 -44.27 42.97
C THR A 412 11.13 -43.92 43.83
N TYR A 413 11.17 -42.68 44.31
CA TYR A 413 12.26 -42.13 45.10
C TYR A 413 11.72 -41.55 46.40
N LEU A 414 12.43 -41.76 47.50
CA LEU A 414 12.14 -41.12 48.78
C LEU A 414 13.13 -39.98 48.99
N ALA A 415 12.62 -38.76 49.14
CA ALA A 415 13.38 -37.63 49.62
C ALA A 415 13.12 -37.44 51.11
N THR A 416 14.19 -37.29 51.88
CA THR A 416 14.14 -36.96 53.31
C THR A 416 14.92 -35.68 53.56
N GLY A 417 14.38 -34.78 54.37
CA GLY A 417 15.06 -33.54 54.75
C GLY A 417 14.39 -32.82 55.90
N VAL A 418 14.89 -31.63 56.22
CA VAL A 418 14.35 -30.77 57.28
C VAL A 418 13.81 -29.48 56.65
N LEU A 419 12.48 -29.32 56.70
CA LEU A 419 11.83 -28.07 56.30
C LEU A 419 11.98 -27.04 57.42
N TYR A 420 12.43 -25.86 57.04
CA TYR A 420 12.36 -24.64 57.83
C TYR A 420 11.27 -23.77 57.24
N THR A 421 10.32 -23.33 58.06
CA THR A 421 9.24 -22.46 57.62
C THR A 421 8.85 -21.48 58.72
N PRO A 422 8.45 -20.23 58.36
CA PRO A 422 7.90 -19.28 59.32
C PRO A 422 6.48 -19.66 59.80
N TYR A 423 5.85 -20.68 59.21
CA TYR A 423 4.48 -21.08 59.52
C TYR A 423 4.41 -22.33 60.40
N SER A 424 3.48 -22.33 61.37
CA SER A 424 3.11 -23.55 62.08
C SER A 424 2.09 -24.34 61.26
N TYR A 425 2.36 -25.62 61.03
CA TYR A 425 1.40 -26.56 60.45
C TYR A 425 0.53 -27.27 61.50
N GLN A 426 0.75 -27.02 62.79
CA GLN A 426 0.03 -27.69 63.89
C GLN A 426 -0.98 -26.77 64.61
N ASP A 427 -0.82 -25.44 64.54
CA ASP A 427 -1.70 -24.47 65.20
C ASP A 427 -1.91 -23.23 64.32
N GLU A 428 -3.14 -23.00 63.84
CA GLU A 428 -3.52 -21.78 63.10
C GLU A 428 -3.72 -20.55 64.03
N SER A 429 -3.73 -20.74 65.35
CA SER A 429 -4.10 -19.71 66.34
C SER A 429 -2.95 -19.12 67.18
N GLU A 430 -1.70 -19.57 67.02
CA GLU A 430 -0.57 -18.91 67.68
C GLU A 430 -0.18 -17.62 66.92
N ARG A 431 -0.74 -16.48 67.33
CA ARG A 431 -0.10 -15.18 67.08
C ARG A 431 1.30 -15.27 67.67
N ALA A 432 2.33 -14.99 66.88
CA ALA A 432 3.72 -14.94 67.33
C ALA A 432 3.81 -14.06 68.59
N GLU A 433 3.92 -14.69 69.76
CA GLU A 433 4.29 -13.99 70.98
C GLU A 433 5.64 -13.36 70.72
N GLN A 434 5.69 -12.02 70.70
CA GLN A 434 6.92 -11.25 70.68
C GLN A 434 7.60 -11.42 72.03
N THR A 435 8.31 -12.52 72.21
CA THR A 435 9.28 -12.69 73.28
C THR A 435 10.65 -12.21 72.81
N GLU A 436 11.42 -11.65 73.73
CA GLU A 436 12.63 -10.84 73.49
C GLU A 436 13.64 -11.41 72.47
N LYS A 437 13.97 -10.58 71.47
CA LYS A 437 15.06 -10.70 70.46
C LYS A 437 15.13 -12.01 69.66
N GLY A 438 14.08 -12.34 68.89
CA GLY A 438 14.19 -13.32 67.80
C GLY A 438 12.90 -13.60 67.03
N ILE A 439 12.99 -14.35 65.92
CA ILE A 439 11.85 -14.81 65.11
C ILE A 439 11.68 -16.32 65.28
N PRO A 440 10.46 -16.82 65.56
CA PRO A 440 10.22 -18.25 65.63
C PRO A 440 10.24 -18.89 64.24
N ILE A 441 11.03 -19.95 64.08
CA ILE A 441 11.05 -20.80 62.89
C ILE A 441 10.63 -22.20 63.31
N TYR A 442 9.67 -22.77 62.57
CA TYR A 442 9.19 -24.12 62.78
C TYR A 442 9.98 -25.09 61.91
N THR A 443 10.33 -26.23 62.48
CA THR A 443 11.12 -27.25 61.80
C THR A 443 10.34 -28.56 61.70
N TYR A 444 10.31 -29.15 60.51
CA TYR A 444 9.61 -30.40 60.23
C TYR A 444 10.54 -31.37 59.52
N ARG A 445 10.60 -32.62 59.98
CA ARG A 445 11.17 -33.72 59.18
C ARG A 445 10.19 -34.06 58.09
N LEU A 446 10.63 -33.88 56.84
CA LEU A 446 9.88 -34.23 55.65
C LEU A 446 10.35 -35.59 55.15
N GLU A 447 9.38 -36.47 54.86
CA GLU A 447 9.56 -37.65 54.04
C GLU A 447 8.55 -37.58 52.89
N GLN A 448 9.05 -37.36 51.68
CA GLN A 448 8.24 -37.20 50.47
C GLN A 448 8.64 -38.23 49.43
N GLN A 449 7.65 -38.91 48.88
CA GLN A 449 7.80 -39.87 47.81
C GLN A 449 7.52 -39.21 46.47
N PHE A 450 8.45 -39.37 45.53
CA PHE A 450 8.37 -38.89 44.17
C PHE A 450 8.23 -40.08 43.23
N THR A 451 7.25 -40.03 42.35
CA THR A 451 7.15 -40.95 41.20
C THR A 451 7.68 -40.23 39.97
N ILE A 452 8.65 -40.83 39.29
CA ILE A 452 9.31 -40.29 38.11
C ILE A 452 9.17 -41.27 36.95
N GLU A 453 8.72 -40.75 35.81
CA GLU A 453 8.55 -41.54 34.61
C GLU A 453 9.21 -40.84 33.41
N MET A 454 9.55 -41.64 32.40
CA MET A 454 9.97 -41.10 31.10
C MET A 454 8.75 -40.52 30.38
N GLY A 455 8.68 -39.20 30.26
CA GLY A 455 7.61 -38.52 29.56
C GLY A 455 7.58 -38.88 28.07
N LYS A 456 6.41 -38.69 27.43
CA LYS A 456 6.21 -38.96 25.99
C LYS A 456 7.16 -38.17 25.05
N ARG A 457 7.85 -37.17 25.60
CA ARG A 457 8.77 -36.28 24.89
C ARG A 457 10.24 -36.67 25.04
N GLY A 458 10.55 -37.75 25.79
CA GLY A 458 11.88 -38.35 25.86
C GLY A 458 12.78 -37.84 27.00
N TRP A 459 12.21 -37.22 28.04
CA TRP A 459 12.90 -36.85 29.27
C TRP A 459 12.12 -37.28 30.51
N TYR A 460 12.81 -37.41 31.64
CA TYR A 460 12.19 -37.74 32.93
C TYR A 460 11.36 -36.57 33.47
N GLU A 461 10.18 -36.87 34.01
CA GLU A 461 9.27 -35.91 34.63
C GLU A 461 8.74 -36.49 35.95
N ILE A 462 8.59 -35.67 36.99
CA ILE A 462 7.91 -36.05 38.22
C ILE A 462 6.42 -36.13 37.94
N THR A 463 5.83 -37.33 38.01
CA THR A 463 4.42 -37.58 37.72
C THR A 463 3.52 -37.49 38.94
N ASP A 464 4.06 -37.79 40.13
CA ASP A 464 3.35 -37.71 41.41
C ASP A 464 4.29 -37.34 42.57
N ILE A 465 3.76 -36.59 43.53
CA ILE A 465 4.43 -36.24 44.79
C ILE A 465 3.46 -36.53 45.93
N SER A 466 3.86 -37.40 46.85
CA SER A 466 3.06 -37.75 48.04
C SER A 466 3.89 -37.57 49.31
N SER A 467 3.28 -36.98 50.34
CA SER A 467 3.91 -36.88 51.66
C SER A 467 3.70 -38.20 52.42
N VAL A 468 4.79 -38.88 52.73
CA VAL A 468 4.80 -40.16 53.46
C VAL A 468 4.82 -39.91 54.97
N GLY A 469 5.50 -38.84 55.40
CA GLY A 469 5.51 -38.41 56.79
C GLY A 469 5.93 -36.94 56.93
N VAL A 470 5.23 -36.21 57.81
CA VAL A 470 5.64 -34.88 58.28
C VAL A 470 5.65 -34.92 59.80
N GLN A 471 6.84 -34.89 60.39
CA GLN A 471 7.00 -34.91 61.85
C GLN A 471 7.53 -33.56 62.32
N SER A 472 6.81 -32.92 63.25
CA SER A 472 7.29 -31.69 63.91
C SER A 472 8.56 -32.02 64.71
N LEU A 473 9.65 -31.31 64.42
CA LEU A 473 10.91 -31.40 65.16
C LEU A 473 10.99 -30.32 66.25
N GLY A 474 10.12 -29.31 66.19
CA GLY A 474 10.00 -28.25 67.17
C GLY A 474 10.15 -26.85 66.60
N LYS A 475 10.15 -25.87 67.51
CA LYS A 475 10.26 -24.44 67.26
C LYS A 475 11.64 -23.96 67.71
N ILE A 476 12.36 -23.28 66.82
CA ILE A 476 13.62 -22.59 67.15
C ILE A 476 13.37 -21.09 67.14
N VAL A 477 13.96 -20.36 68.09
CA VAL A 477 13.96 -18.89 68.08
C VAL A 477 15.28 -18.44 67.48
N VAL A 478 15.22 -17.86 66.27
CA VAL A 478 16.41 -17.36 65.57
C VAL A 478 16.65 -15.91 66.02
N PRO A 479 17.82 -15.59 66.60
CA PRO A 479 18.12 -14.22 67.01
C PRO A 479 18.03 -13.24 65.85
N THR A 480 17.56 -12.03 66.10
CA THR A 480 17.49 -10.96 65.10
C THR A 480 18.37 -9.77 65.42
N TYR A 481 18.79 -9.05 64.39
CA TYR A 481 19.45 -7.74 64.52
C TYR A 481 18.70 -6.67 63.72
N SER A 482 18.71 -5.43 64.23
CA SER A 482 18.12 -4.29 63.54
C SER A 482 19.11 -3.68 62.54
N ARG A 483 18.58 -3.11 61.45
CA ARG A 483 19.39 -2.47 60.38
C ARG A 483 20.27 -1.33 60.90
N THR A 484 19.90 -0.73 62.03
CA THR A 484 20.61 0.39 62.69
C THR A 484 21.83 -0.06 63.51
N GLU A 485 21.89 -1.32 63.95
CA GLU A 485 22.98 -1.86 64.79
C GLU A 485 24.11 -2.49 63.96
N GLY A 486 23.82 -2.96 62.74
CA GLY A 486 24.81 -3.63 61.87
C GLY A 486 25.89 -2.72 61.27
N SER A 487 25.72 -1.38 61.33
CA SER A 487 26.76 -0.43 60.89
C SER A 487 27.87 -0.21 61.92
N ALA A 488 27.72 -0.72 63.15
CA ALA A 488 28.69 -0.55 64.23
C ALA A 488 29.66 -1.75 64.39
N GLN A 489 29.46 -2.86 63.68
CA GLN A 489 30.33 -4.07 63.77
C GLN A 489 31.16 -4.34 62.50
N SER A 490 31.23 -3.39 61.56
CA SER A 490 32.22 -3.41 60.46
C SER A 490 33.01 -2.10 60.43
N ARG A 491 33.92 -1.95 61.40
CA ARG A 491 35.11 -1.11 61.28
C ARG A 491 36.31 -1.83 61.87
#